data_AF-A0A327TN16-F1
#
_entry.id   AF-A0A327TN16-F1
#
_cell.length_a   1.000
_cell.length_b   1.000
_cell.length_c   1.000
_cell.angle_alpha   90.00
_cell.angle_beta   90.00
_cell.angle_gamma   90.00
#
_symmetry.space_group_name_H-M   'P 1'
#
loop_
_entity.id
_entity.type
_entity.pdbx_description
1 polymer ?
#
loop_
_entity_poly.entity_id
_entity_poly.type
_entity_poly.pdbx_seq_one_letter_code
_entity_poly.pdbx_strand_id
1 'polypeptide(L)'
;MAMIPPADAADFTFALGDALDVPVRVRSDGDLAKWDRRRAPKAVQPWPTGDGLPVDGEYLATTTWRQLVTAAAGAGRDLAPWLRKTPAFAVNELIARIAPLQAYLSLKDVPAPATAAGRRLFVNAVYRHGTERSAHAAFGYHLGMTMAQWLTVGMAGLPATVHLEACGIPALTDPAKKLPDLYGNHVAEALPWLIEAKARKSLGGPDMQGGQEQLNRASAELAVPHRQVLCGTVMPAPRWWEKDHLVVMVHTALVDPSPGGGVRSLPEPPGSPGAPPLDESPDELLSVARDQLLVFRALAFGAVQDLRIAPLAEMGAEPTGRSGRVGRTRPLEWDANTRELRSLLLHQGRHYESIRQEWGRNLREFVVGRIPGIGVHLGLSRGLYAACALLHLAQAEVPAEEPLFLADPFRSRREENEVREEMSREARRTFYEREDERLVVTKREMAHAYATQEVPAGLLRDPRLAVERPEANGLLEARTAETYVAVESADPILSERR
;
A
#
# COMPACT_ATOMS: atom_id res chain seq x y z
N MET A 1 1.53 14.19 45.77
CA MET A 1 0.89 13.10 45.02
C MET A 1 -0.31 13.69 44.31
N ALA A 2 -0.26 13.81 42.99
CA ALA A 2 -1.45 14.13 42.21
C ALA A 2 -1.28 13.51 40.82
N MET A 3 -1.77 12.28 40.69
CA MET A 3 -2.15 11.71 39.42
C MET A 3 -3.57 12.17 39.11
N ILE A 4 -3.76 12.80 37.96
CA ILE A 4 -5.02 12.79 37.22
C ILE A 4 -4.63 12.76 35.72
N PRO A 5 -5.30 11.93 34.90
CA PRO A 5 -6.25 12.50 33.95
C PRO A 5 -7.70 12.04 34.22
N PRO A 6 -8.72 12.82 33.80
CA PRO A 6 -10.14 12.55 34.04
C PRO A 6 -10.69 11.40 33.19
N ALA A 7 -11.89 10.91 33.55
CA ALA A 7 -12.59 9.78 32.93
C ALA A 7 -13.08 10.01 31.47
N ASP A 8 -12.82 11.21 30.95
CA ASP A 8 -13.25 11.77 29.68
C ASP A 8 -12.08 12.40 28.90
N ALA A 9 -10.84 12.01 29.21
CA ALA A 9 -9.67 12.38 28.41
C ALA A 9 -9.82 11.84 26.98
N ALA A 10 -10.22 12.72 26.07
CA ALA A 10 -10.48 12.41 24.67
C ALA A 10 -9.26 11.75 24.00
N ASP A 11 -9.54 10.61 23.38
CA ASP A 11 -8.65 9.78 22.59
C ASP A 11 -7.89 10.55 21.49
N PHE A 12 -6.66 10.08 21.25
CA PHE A 12 -5.75 10.35 20.12
C PHE A 12 -4.97 11.66 20.09
N THR A 13 -3.95 11.78 20.95
CA THR A 13 -2.66 12.32 20.52
C THR A 13 -1.84 11.20 19.88
N PHE A 14 -1.70 11.22 18.54
CA PHE A 14 -0.80 10.33 17.79
C PHE A 14 0.66 10.69 18.11
N ALA A 15 1.18 10.23 19.26
CA ALA A 15 2.53 10.55 19.73
C ALA A 15 3.58 9.52 19.28
N LEU A 16 3.55 9.11 18.01
CA LEU A 16 4.58 8.23 17.44
C LEU A 16 5.70 9.09 16.84
N GLY A 17 6.95 8.62 16.98
CA GLY A 17 8.13 9.29 16.45
C GLY A 17 8.05 9.60 14.95
N ASP A 18 7.23 8.87 14.20
CA ASP A 18 7.04 9.00 12.75
C ASP A 18 5.60 9.38 12.32
N ALA A 19 4.74 9.81 13.24
CA ALA A 19 3.40 10.30 12.90
C ALA A 19 3.44 11.58 12.05
N LEU A 20 2.58 11.68 11.04
CA LEU A 20 2.47 12.82 10.13
C LEU A 20 1.03 13.02 9.64
N ASP A 21 0.73 14.24 9.21
CA ASP A 21 -0.56 14.64 8.69
C ASP A 21 -0.52 14.84 7.18
N VAL A 22 -1.53 14.30 6.48
CA VAL A 22 -1.75 14.53 5.05
C VAL A 22 -3.11 15.23 4.88
N PRO A 23 -3.14 16.48 4.41
CA PRO A 23 -4.40 17.11 4.04
C PRO A 23 -5.03 16.41 2.84
N VAL A 24 -6.31 16.04 2.97
CA VAL A 24 -7.09 15.34 1.95
C VAL A 24 -8.37 16.11 1.68
N ARG A 25 -8.67 16.41 0.41
CA ARG A 25 -10.02 16.83 0.02
C ARG A 25 -10.76 15.68 -0.63
N VAL A 26 -11.97 15.41 -0.18
CA VAL A 26 -12.90 14.51 -0.87
C VAL A 26 -14.02 15.29 -1.54
N ARG A 27 -14.37 14.89 -2.77
CA ARG A 27 -15.50 15.41 -3.56
C ARG A 27 -16.22 14.29 -4.31
N SER A 28 -17.54 14.36 -4.39
CA SER A 28 -18.37 13.42 -5.15
C SER A 28 -18.78 13.93 -6.52
N ASP A 29 -18.66 15.24 -6.77
CA ASP A 29 -19.35 15.93 -7.87
C ASP A 29 -18.39 16.42 -8.97
N GLY A 30 -18.83 16.37 -10.22
CA GLY A 30 -18.06 16.48 -11.47
C GLY A 30 -17.33 17.81 -11.78
N ASP A 31 -17.21 18.73 -10.83
CA ASP A 31 -16.30 19.87 -11.00
C ASP A 31 -14.87 19.47 -10.61
N LEU A 32 -14.14 18.98 -11.61
CA LEU A 32 -12.71 18.68 -11.57
C LEU A 32 -11.83 19.95 -11.49
N ALA A 33 -12.41 21.08 -11.03
CA ALA A 33 -11.70 22.32 -10.81
C ALA A 33 -10.44 22.11 -9.96
N LYS A 34 -9.40 22.84 -10.36
CA LYS A 34 -8.12 22.88 -9.66
C LYS A 34 -8.35 23.23 -8.17
N TRP A 35 -7.80 22.41 -7.27
CA TRP A 35 -7.77 22.77 -5.86
C TRP A 35 -6.96 24.05 -5.64
N ASP A 36 -7.58 25.01 -4.96
CA ASP A 36 -6.88 26.18 -4.45
C ASP A 36 -6.00 25.75 -3.28
N ARG A 37 -4.68 25.72 -3.51
CA ARG A 37 -3.67 25.37 -2.51
C ARG A 37 -3.76 26.18 -1.24
N ARG A 38 -4.30 27.40 -1.31
CA ARG A 38 -4.53 28.26 -0.13
C ARG A 38 -5.54 27.67 0.85
N ARG A 39 -6.28 26.62 0.45
CA ARG A 39 -7.20 25.87 1.32
C ARG A 39 -6.52 24.73 2.07
N ALA A 40 -5.38 24.21 1.60
CA ALA A 40 -4.69 23.10 2.27
C ALA A 40 -4.31 23.37 3.74
N PRO A 41 -3.89 24.59 4.14
CA PRO A 41 -3.66 24.91 5.55
C PRO A 41 -4.93 24.90 6.41
N LYS A 42 -6.14 24.92 5.81
CA LYS A 42 -7.43 25.01 6.51
C LYS A 42 -8.04 23.66 6.85
N ALA A 43 -7.50 22.56 6.32
CA ALA A 43 -7.95 21.22 6.69
C ALA A 43 -7.64 20.97 8.18
N VAL A 44 -8.69 20.82 8.98
CA VAL A 44 -8.61 20.60 10.44
C VAL A 44 -9.49 19.44 10.90
N GLN A 45 -10.42 18.98 10.06
CA GLN A 45 -11.31 17.87 10.39
C GLN A 45 -10.53 16.56 10.34
N PRO A 46 -10.52 15.73 11.40
CA PRO A 46 -9.81 14.45 11.37
C PRO A 46 -10.43 13.52 10.32
N TRP A 47 -9.59 12.70 9.68
CA TRP A 47 -10.08 11.59 8.86
C TRP A 47 -10.91 10.63 9.73
N PRO A 48 -12.11 10.21 9.30
CA PRO A 48 -12.96 9.36 10.12
C PRO A 48 -12.33 7.98 10.34
N THR A 49 -12.72 7.34 11.43
CA THR A 49 -12.16 6.05 11.87
C THR A 49 -12.77 4.84 11.19
N GLY A 50 -13.85 5.02 10.41
CA GLY A 50 -14.54 3.96 9.67
C GLY A 50 -13.89 3.60 8.34
N ASP A 51 -14.27 2.44 7.81
CA ASP A 51 -13.90 2.01 6.45
C ASP A 51 -14.74 2.78 5.41
N GLY A 52 -14.19 2.93 4.20
CA GLY A 52 -14.74 3.71 3.10
C GLY A 52 -14.17 5.12 2.99
N LEU A 53 -14.55 5.82 1.92
CA LEU A 53 -14.26 7.24 1.76
C LEU A 53 -15.30 8.07 2.51
N PRO A 54 -14.90 9.18 3.17
CA PRO A 54 -15.84 10.07 3.82
C PRO A 54 -16.66 10.87 2.80
N VAL A 55 -17.69 11.56 3.29
CA VAL A 55 -18.44 12.54 2.50
C VAL A 55 -17.57 13.72 2.09
N ASP A 56 -18.06 14.55 1.16
CA ASP A 56 -17.39 15.75 0.69
C ASP A 56 -16.90 16.65 1.81
N GLY A 57 -15.60 17.01 1.76
CA GLY A 57 -14.98 17.73 2.87
C GLY A 57 -13.47 17.94 2.72
N GLU A 58 -12.91 18.65 3.69
CA GLU A 58 -11.48 18.95 3.81
C GLU A 58 -10.96 18.32 5.12
N TYR A 59 -10.26 17.20 5.00
CA TYR A 59 -9.80 16.36 6.10
C TYR A 59 -8.30 16.48 6.31
N LEU A 60 -7.88 16.26 7.54
CA LEU A 60 -6.50 16.09 7.96
C LEU A 60 -6.33 14.62 8.37
N ALA A 61 -5.72 13.84 7.49
CA ALA A 61 -5.50 12.41 7.68
C ALA A 61 -4.18 12.16 8.40
N THR A 62 -4.25 11.81 9.68
CA THR A 62 -3.09 11.43 10.49
C THR A 62 -2.69 9.99 10.18
N THR A 63 -1.42 9.79 9.87
CA THR A 63 -0.82 8.50 9.48
C THR A 63 0.62 8.41 10.01
N THR A 64 1.40 7.42 9.57
CA THR A 64 2.82 7.25 9.92
C THR A 64 3.68 7.11 8.69
N TRP A 65 4.98 7.40 8.82
CA TRP A 65 5.94 7.13 7.75
C TRP A 65 5.96 5.65 7.35
N ARG A 66 5.90 4.75 8.33
CA ARG A 66 5.77 3.30 8.08
C ARG A 66 4.60 2.94 7.18
N GLN A 67 3.43 3.56 7.40
CA GLN A 67 2.26 3.30 6.58
C GLN A 67 2.44 3.75 5.12
N LEU A 68 3.14 4.86 4.90
CA LEU A 68 3.52 5.30 3.53
C LEU A 68 4.57 4.39 2.91
N VAL A 69 5.54 3.88 3.68
CA VAL A 69 6.52 2.90 3.22
C VAL A 69 5.85 1.58 2.83
N THR A 70 4.90 1.09 3.63
CA THR A 70 4.07 -0.08 3.27
C THR A 70 3.31 0.15 1.98
N ALA A 71 2.67 1.31 1.81
CA ALA A 71 1.97 1.66 0.58
C ALA A 71 2.93 1.72 -0.63
N ALA A 72 4.14 2.27 -0.46
CA ALA A 72 5.15 2.33 -1.51
C ALA A 72 5.69 0.94 -1.91
N ALA A 73 5.72 -0.03 -0.97
CA ALA A 73 6.11 -1.40 -1.27
C ALA A 73 5.05 -2.11 -2.14
N GLY A 74 3.75 -1.89 -1.88
CA GLY A 74 2.64 -2.46 -2.66
C GLY A 74 2.38 -1.76 -4.00
N ALA A 75 2.63 -0.44 -4.09
CA ALA A 75 2.26 0.35 -5.26
C ALA A 75 3.42 0.57 -6.26
N GLY A 76 3.16 0.50 -7.56
CA GLY A 76 4.18 0.77 -8.59
C GLY A 76 3.69 0.39 -9.97
N ARG A 77 4.58 0.05 -10.90
CA ARG A 77 4.16 -0.64 -12.14
C ARG A 77 4.02 -2.13 -11.87
N ASP A 78 3.13 -2.80 -12.59
CA ASP A 78 3.15 -4.26 -12.60
C ASP A 78 4.41 -4.76 -13.33
N LEU A 79 5.19 -5.54 -12.60
CA LEU A 79 6.42 -6.18 -13.07
C LEU A 79 6.34 -7.71 -12.94
N ALA A 80 5.18 -8.29 -12.62
CA ALA A 80 5.02 -9.72 -12.46
C ALA A 80 5.50 -10.53 -13.68
N PRO A 81 5.23 -10.13 -14.94
CA PRO A 81 5.74 -10.84 -16.12
C PRO A 81 7.27 -10.94 -16.18
N TRP A 82 7.98 -9.96 -15.59
CA TRP A 82 9.44 -9.86 -15.59
C TRP A 82 10.06 -10.57 -14.39
N LEU A 83 9.53 -10.27 -13.21
CA LEU A 83 10.04 -10.77 -11.94
C LEU A 83 9.77 -12.27 -11.75
N ARG A 84 8.88 -12.89 -12.52
CA ARG A 84 8.76 -14.36 -12.53
C ARG A 84 10.03 -15.06 -13.04
N LYS A 85 10.76 -14.44 -13.99
CA LYS A 85 12.03 -14.97 -14.54
C LYS A 85 13.24 -14.45 -13.78
N THR A 86 13.14 -13.25 -13.22
CA THR A 86 14.26 -12.56 -12.57
C THR A 86 13.87 -12.08 -11.17
N PRO A 87 13.40 -12.99 -10.28
CA PRO A 87 12.82 -12.60 -9.00
C PRO A 87 13.81 -11.89 -8.07
N ALA A 88 15.11 -12.12 -8.24
CA ALA A 88 16.16 -11.44 -7.48
C ALA A 88 16.14 -9.91 -7.64
N PHE A 89 15.61 -9.37 -8.75
CA PHE A 89 15.48 -7.92 -8.97
C PHE A 89 14.36 -7.27 -8.16
N ALA A 90 13.53 -8.03 -7.44
CA ALA A 90 12.51 -7.48 -6.56
C ALA A 90 13.07 -6.52 -5.49
N VAL A 91 14.28 -6.78 -4.97
CA VAL A 91 14.95 -5.87 -4.03
C VAL A 91 15.27 -4.53 -4.68
N ASN A 92 15.75 -4.53 -5.92
CA ASN A 92 16.07 -3.29 -6.64
C ASN A 92 14.82 -2.48 -6.93
N GLU A 93 13.71 -3.14 -7.26
CA GLU A 93 12.43 -2.48 -7.45
C GLU A 93 11.90 -1.87 -6.15
N LEU A 94 11.98 -2.57 -5.01
CA LEU A 94 11.62 -2.00 -3.72
C LEU A 94 12.43 -0.75 -3.40
N ILE A 95 13.74 -0.78 -3.65
CA ILE A 95 14.63 0.38 -3.50
C ILE A 95 14.19 1.51 -4.45
N ALA A 96 13.88 1.20 -5.71
CA ALA A 96 13.42 2.19 -6.68
C ALA A 96 12.08 2.85 -6.31
N ARG A 97 11.20 2.15 -5.59
CA ARG A 97 9.93 2.71 -5.08
C ARG A 97 10.12 3.57 -3.84
N ILE A 98 10.93 3.12 -2.88
CA ILE A 98 11.01 3.71 -1.53
C ILE A 98 12.11 4.79 -1.44
N ALA A 99 13.31 4.53 -1.97
CA ALA A 99 14.44 5.44 -1.82
C ALA A 99 14.18 6.85 -2.38
N PRO A 100 13.48 7.04 -3.51
CA PRO A 100 13.14 8.38 -3.97
C PRO A 100 12.23 9.14 -3.01
N LEU A 101 11.34 8.45 -2.29
CA LEU A 101 10.50 9.10 -1.28
C LEU A 101 11.38 9.63 -0.13
N GLN A 102 12.29 8.79 0.37
CA GLN A 102 13.26 9.17 1.41
C GLN A 102 14.20 10.30 0.96
N ALA A 103 14.64 10.26 -0.30
CA ALA A 103 15.61 11.20 -0.85
C ALA A 103 15.02 12.58 -1.16
N TYR A 104 13.72 12.67 -1.48
CA TYR A 104 13.10 13.88 -2.02
C TYR A 104 12.06 14.52 -1.13
N LEU A 105 11.54 13.79 -0.14
CA LEU A 105 10.66 14.33 0.87
C LEU A 105 11.43 14.77 2.13
N SER A 106 10.75 15.54 2.96
CA SER A 106 11.19 15.91 4.30
C SER A 106 9.96 16.14 5.16
N LEU A 107 10.04 15.76 6.43
CA LEU A 107 9.03 16.06 7.42
C LEU A 107 9.34 17.42 8.07
N LYS A 108 8.32 18.26 8.27
CA LYS A 108 8.47 19.53 9.00
C LYS A 108 7.31 19.75 9.95
N ASP A 109 7.62 20.36 11.09
CA ASP A 109 6.60 20.84 12.03
C ASP A 109 5.80 21.98 11.42
N VAL A 110 4.49 21.93 11.65
CA VAL A 110 3.54 22.95 11.22
C VAL A 110 2.48 23.15 12.31
N PRO A 111 1.90 24.36 12.42
CA PRO A 111 0.74 24.56 13.29
C PRO A 111 -0.40 23.62 12.92
N ALA A 112 -0.93 22.89 13.91
CA ALA A 112 -2.03 21.96 13.71
C ALA A 112 -2.91 21.87 14.97
N PRO A 113 -4.17 21.40 14.85
CA PRO A 113 -5.01 21.08 16.00
C PRO A 113 -4.38 20.03 16.91
N ALA A 114 -4.78 19.98 18.18
CA ALA A 114 -4.23 19.03 19.17
C ALA A 114 -4.45 17.55 18.81
N THR A 115 -5.43 17.25 17.97
CA THR A 115 -5.74 15.89 17.48
C THR A 115 -4.86 15.44 16.30
N ALA A 116 -4.02 16.32 15.78
CA ALA A 116 -3.15 16.07 14.63
C ALA A 116 -1.69 15.81 15.07
N ALA A 117 -0.88 15.21 14.21
CA ALA A 117 0.53 14.95 14.49
C ALA A 117 1.39 16.23 14.52
N GLY A 118 0.93 17.32 13.88
CA GLY A 118 1.66 18.59 13.84
C GLY A 118 2.83 18.59 12.86
N ARG A 119 2.92 17.57 11.99
CA ARG A 119 4.03 17.38 11.04
C ARG A 119 3.50 17.06 9.66
N ARG A 120 4.06 17.68 8.62
CA ARG A 120 3.61 17.47 7.22
C ARG A 120 4.77 17.20 6.28
N LEU A 121 4.46 16.56 5.14
CA LEU A 121 5.45 16.25 4.11
C LEU A 121 5.67 17.43 3.17
N PHE A 122 6.94 17.76 2.97
CA PHE A 122 7.43 18.76 2.02
C PHE A 122 8.37 18.09 1.03
N VAL A 123 8.56 18.68 -0.14
CA VAL A 123 9.71 18.35 -0.99
C VAL A 123 10.94 19.06 -0.44
N ASN A 124 12.12 18.48 -0.62
CA ASN A 124 13.37 19.05 -0.13
C ASN A 124 14.17 19.79 -1.23
N ALA A 125 15.30 20.38 -0.84
CA ALA A 125 16.16 21.15 -1.75
C ALA A 125 16.77 20.29 -2.87
N VAL A 126 17.07 19.00 -2.60
CA VAL A 126 17.61 18.08 -3.60
C VAL A 126 16.57 17.88 -4.70
N TYR A 127 15.33 17.57 -4.33
CA TYR A 127 14.23 17.51 -5.29
C TYR A 127 14.13 18.80 -6.09
N ARG A 128 14.21 19.96 -5.43
CA ARG A 128 13.97 21.24 -6.10
C ARG A 128 15.06 21.64 -7.10
N HIS A 129 16.32 21.43 -6.75
CA HIS A 129 17.48 22.03 -7.42
C HIS A 129 18.46 21.01 -8.01
N GLY A 130 18.53 19.81 -7.43
CA GLY A 130 19.54 18.80 -7.79
C GLY A 130 19.00 17.64 -8.64
N THR A 131 17.70 17.52 -8.81
CA THR A 131 17.09 16.36 -9.47
C THR A 131 16.91 16.55 -10.97
N GLU A 132 17.36 15.56 -11.75
CA GLU A 132 17.15 15.51 -13.19
C GLU A 132 15.66 15.39 -13.57
N ARG A 133 15.31 15.79 -14.79
CA ARG A 133 13.92 15.79 -15.26
C ARG A 133 13.29 14.39 -15.29
N SER A 134 14.06 13.37 -15.64
CA SER A 134 13.65 11.96 -15.65
C SER A 134 13.31 11.47 -14.23
N ALA A 135 14.21 11.69 -13.28
CA ALA A 135 14.02 11.36 -11.86
C ALA A 135 12.83 12.10 -11.25
N HIS A 136 12.59 13.36 -11.65
CA HIS A 136 11.40 14.11 -11.27
C HIS A 136 10.09 13.45 -11.73
N ALA A 137 10.06 12.94 -12.97
CA ALA A 137 8.89 12.28 -13.52
C ALA A 137 8.64 10.92 -12.85
N ALA A 138 9.69 10.13 -12.63
CA ALA A 138 9.64 8.86 -11.92
C ALA A 138 9.14 9.04 -10.48
N PHE A 139 9.73 10.00 -9.74
CA PHE A 139 9.26 10.32 -8.38
C PHE A 139 7.78 10.71 -8.37
N GLY A 140 7.34 11.56 -9.31
CA GLY A 140 5.94 11.93 -9.42
C GLY A 140 5.05 10.70 -9.56
N TYR A 141 5.40 9.77 -10.46
CA TYR A 141 4.64 8.53 -10.63
C TYR A 141 4.61 7.67 -9.36
N HIS A 142 5.76 7.37 -8.75
CA HIS A 142 5.82 6.55 -7.53
C HIS A 142 5.07 7.18 -6.36
N LEU A 143 5.19 8.50 -6.19
CA LEU A 143 4.44 9.23 -5.17
C LEU A 143 2.94 9.14 -5.41
N GLY A 144 2.47 9.32 -6.65
CA GLY A 144 1.04 9.20 -6.99
C GLY A 144 0.48 7.82 -6.65
N MET A 145 1.16 6.76 -7.09
CA MET A 145 0.78 5.39 -6.79
C MET A 145 0.80 5.11 -5.28
N THR A 146 1.84 5.56 -4.57
CA THR A 146 1.97 5.41 -3.11
C THR A 146 0.80 6.09 -2.39
N MET A 147 0.44 7.32 -2.76
CA MET A 147 -0.66 8.04 -2.12
C MET A 147 -2.03 7.45 -2.46
N ALA A 148 -2.21 6.90 -3.67
CA ALA A 148 -3.42 6.17 -4.01
C ALA A 148 -3.57 4.90 -3.17
N GLN A 149 -2.52 4.06 -3.10
CA GLN A 149 -2.50 2.86 -2.26
C GLN A 149 -2.69 3.19 -0.78
N TRP A 150 -1.98 4.21 -0.27
CA TRP A 150 -2.13 4.67 1.12
C TRP A 150 -3.57 5.09 1.41
N LEU A 151 -4.18 5.87 0.52
CA LEU A 151 -5.55 6.35 0.70
C LEU A 151 -6.53 5.17 0.70
N THR A 152 -6.45 4.28 -0.29
CA THR A 152 -7.48 3.27 -0.51
C THR A 152 -7.31 2.06 0.42
N VAL A 153 -6.08 1.54 0.56
CA VAL A 153 -5.76 0.38 1.40
C VAL A 153 -5.49 0.81 2.85
N GLY A 154 -4.66 1.83 3.02
CA GLY A 154 -4.24 2.27 4.35
C GLY A 154 -5.31 3.06 5.12
N MET A 155 -6.09 3.90 4.44
CA MET A 155 -7.02 4.84 5.10
C MET A 155 -8.49 4.50 4.90
N ALA A 156 -8.87 3.95 3.74
CA ALA A 156 -10.25 3.66 3.38
C ALA A 156 -10.63 2.17 3.54
N GLY A 157 -9.70 1.27 3.90
CA GLY A 157 -10.06 -0.10 4.28
C GLY A 157 -10.21 -1.09 3.13
N LEU A 158 -9.68 -0.80 1.92
CA LEU A 158 -9.44 -1.87 0.95
C LEU A 158 -8.43 -2.88 1.50
N PRO A 159 -8.65 -4.21 1.33
CA PRO A 159 -7.66 -5.21 1.74
C PRO A 159 -6.37 -5.14 0.92
N ALA A 160 -6.49 -4.94 -0.40
CA ALA A 160 -5.40 -4.87 -1.36
C ALA A 160 -5.88 -4.16 -2.65
N THR A 161 -4.94 -3.72 -3.48
CA THR A 161 -5.21 -3.36 -4.88
C THR A 161 -4.39 -4.23 -5.81
N VAL A 162 -4.86 -4.36 -7.04
CA VAL A 162 -4.10 -4.94 -8.15
C VAL A 162 -4.07 -3.96 -9.30
N HIS A 163 -3.08 -4.10 -10.17
CA HIS A 163 -3.13 -3.43 -11.47
C HIS A 163 -4.36 -3.89 -12.25
N LEU A 164 -4.96 -2.98 -13.01
CA LEU A 164 -6.18 -3.29 -13.75
C LEU A 164 -5.97 -4.47 -14.72
N GLU A 165 -4.80 -4.58 -15.34
CA GLU A 165 -4.47 -5.72 -16.22
C GLU A 165 -4.48 -7.08 -15.49
N ALA A 166 -4.33 -7.06 -14.16
CA ALA A 166 -4.33 -8.24 -13.28
C ALA A 166 -5.70 -8.51 -12.64
N CYS A 167 -6.74 -7.74 -12.96
CA CYS A 167 -8.05 -7.90 -12.31
C CYS A 167 -8.85 -9.12 -12.82
N GLY A 168 -8.44 -9.73 -13.95
CA GLY A 168 -9.11 -10.90 -14.52
C GLY A 168 -10.45 -10.62 -15.20
N ILE A 169 -10.77 -9.34 -15.47
CA ILE A 169 -12.00 -8.94 -16.17
C ILE A 169 -11.64 -8.60 -17.63
N PRO A 170 -11.97 -9.45 -18.62
CA PRO A 170 -11.52 -9.26 -20.01
C PRO A 170 -11.88 -7.90 -20.63
N ALA A 171 -13.02 -7.33 -20.26
CA ALA A 171 -13.45 -6.03 -20.78
C ALA A 171 -12.59 -4.85 -20.25
N LEU A 172 -11.84 -5.07 -19.16
CA LEU A 172 -10.98 -4.09 -18.49
C LEU A 172 -9.48 -4.28 -18.74
N THR A 173 -9.10 -5.19 -19.64
CA THR A 173 -7.68 -5.48 -19.93
C THR A 173 -7.26 -5.09 -21.34
N ASP A 174 -8.11 -4.37 -22.08
CA ASP A 174 -7.80 -3.88 -23.44
C ASP A 174 -6.64 -2.85 -23.42
N PRO A 175 -5.46 -3.20 -23.96
CA PRO A 175 -4.26 -2.36 -23.92
C PRO A 175 -4.38 -1.11 -24.81
N ALA A 176 -5.29 -1.13 -25.80
CA ALA A 176 -5.57 0.01 -26.67
C ALA A 176 -6.35 1.11 -25.94
N LYS A 177 -7.06 0.76 -24.86
CA LYS A 177 -7.76 1.73 -24.02
C LYS A 177 -6.79 2.28 -22.97
N LYS A 178 -6.77 3.61 -22.81
CA LYS A 178 -6.15 4.25 -21.64
C LYS A 178 -7.11 4.05 -20.46
N LEU A 179 -6.83 3.02 -19.67
CA LEU A 179 -7.63 2.57 -18.53
C LEU A 179 -6.97 2.99 -17.20
N PRO A 180 -7.71 3.00 -16.08
CA PRO A 180 -7.19 3.45 -14.80
C PRO A 180 -6.10 2.52 -14.23
N ASP A 181 -5.29 3.05 -13.33
CA ASP A 181 -4.11 2.35 -12.80
C ASP A 181 -4.42 1.07 -11.99
N LEU A 182 -5.45 1.11 -11.14
CA LEU A 182 -5.67 0.13 -10.07
C LEU A 182 -7.14 -0.33 -9.96
N TYR A 183 -7.31 -1.54 -9.43
CA TYR A 183 -8.58 -2.18 -9.12
C TYR A 183 -8.53 -2.82 -7.73
N GLY A 184 -9.63 -2.81 -6.98
CA GLY A 184 -9.74 -3.55 -5.71
C GLY A 184 -11.19 -3.82 -5.32
N ASN A 185 -11.43 -4.87 -4.53
CA ASN A 185 -12.75 -5.18 -4.00
C ASN A 185 -12.86 -4.68 -2.55
N HIS A 186 -13.81 -3.78 -2.29
CA HIS A 186 -14.01 -3.24 -0.95
C HIS A 186 -14.94 -4.13 -0.14
N VAL A 187 -14.42 -4.74 0.93
CA VAL A 187 -15.19 -5.72 1.70
C VAL A 187 -16.38 -5.08 2.42
N ALA A 188 -16.17 -3.94 3.10
CA ALA A 188 -17.27 -3.31 3.84
C ALA A 188 -18.39 -2.75 2.94
N GLU A 189 -18.04 -2.17 1.78
CA GLU A 189 -19.00 -1.66 0.79
C GLU A 189 -19.54 -2.76 -0.15
N ALA A 190 -18.93 -3.95 -0.15
CA ALA A 190 -19.25 -5.09 -1.03
C ALA A 190 -19.28 -4.74 -2.53
N LEU A 191 -18.38 -3.86 -2.97
CA LEU A 191 -18.32 -3.42 -4.37
C LEU A 191 -16.89 -3.18 -4.85
N PRO A 192 -16.62 -3.32 -6.16
CA PRO A 192 -15.32 -3.04 -6.74
C PRO A 192 -15.04 -1.55 -6.89
N TRP A 193 -13.76 -1.19 -6.75
CA TRP A 193 -13.23 0.15 -6.85
C TRP A 193 -12.30 0.25 -8.06
N LEU A 194 -12.58 1.18 -8.98
CA LEU A 194 -11.68 1.63 -10.04
C LEU A 194 -10.90 2.84 -9.53
N ILE A 195 -9.58 2.76 -9.53
CA ILE A 195 -8.72 3.74 -8.87
C ILE A 195 -7.71 4.27 -9.87
N GLU A 196 -7.64 5.59 -9.99
CA GLU A 196 -6.70 6.30 -10.85
C GLU A 196 -5.79 7.20 -10.03
N ALA A 197 -4.49 7.13 -10.26
CA ALA A 197 -3.49 7.88 -9.52
C ALA A 197 -2.86 8.98 -10.38
N LYS A 198 -2.89 10.23 -9.89
CA LYS A 198 -2.22 11.36 -10.53
C LYS A 198 -1.32 12.06 -9.53
N ALA A 199 -0.11 12.44 -9.98
CA ALA A 199 0.80 13.22 -9.16
C ALA A 199 1.64 14.19 -9.99
N ARG A 200 1.56 15.48 -9.62
CA ARG A 200 2.25 16.58 -10.33
C ARG A 200 2.59 17.74 -9.39
N LYS A 201 3.57 18.55 -9.82
CA LYS A 201 3.92 19.84 -9.20
C LYS A 201 2.76 20.82 -9.19
N SER A 202 1.82 20.68 -10.10
CA SER A 202 0.50 21.33 -10.13
C SER A 202 -0.42 20.44 -10.93
N LEU A 203 -1.39 19.81 -10.26
CA LEU A 203 -2.50 19.17 -10.96
C LEU A 203 -3.41 20.29 -11.49
N GLY A 204 -3.54 20.36 -12.81
CA GLY A 204 -4.49 21.24 -13.47
C GLY A 204 -5.81 20.51 -13.77
N GLY A 205 -6.83 21.27 -14.20
CA GLY A 205 -8.07 20.70 -14.72
C GLY A 205 -7.84 19.62 -15.80
N PRO A 206 -6.92 19.81 -16.77
CA PRO A 206 -6.66 18.79 -17.80
C PRO A 206 -6.11 17.47 -17.27
N ASP A 207 -5.25 17.48 -16.22
CA ASP A 207 -4.71 16.25 -15.65
C ASP A 207 -5.82 15.42 -14.98
N MET A 208 -6.72 16.11 -14.26
CA MET A 208 -7.84 15.49 -13.56
C MET A 208 -8.90 15.02 -14.56
N GLN A 209 -9.20 15.80 -15.60
CA GLN A 209 -10.07 15.41 -16.71
C GLN A 209 -9.56 14.15 -17.40
N GLY A 210 -8.27 14.11 -17.72
CA GLY A 210 -7.66 12.94 -18.33
C GLY A 210 -7.70 11.69 -17.44
N GLY A 211 -7.63 11.84 -16.11
CA GLY A 211 -7.84 10.74 -15.17
C GLY A 211 -9.29 10.28 -15.11
N GLN A 212 -10.23 11.23 -15.06
CA GLN A 212 -11.67 10.93 -15.08
C GLN A 212 -12.12 10.24 -16.36
N GLU A 213 -11.55 10.62 -17.52
CA GLU A 213 -11.80 9.94 -18.80
C GLU A 213 -11.35 8.48 -18.78
N GLN A 214 -10.25 8.15 -18.08
CA GLN A 214 -9.79 6.77 -17.93
C GLN A 214 -10.78 5.96 -17.07
N LEU A 215 -11.19 6.52 -15.93
CA LEU A 215 -12.19 5.93 -15.06
C LEU A 215 -13.53 5.71 -15.79
N ASN A 216 -14.02 6.70 -16.53
CA ASN A 216 -15.26 6.61 -17.29
C ASN A 216 -15.19 5.52 -18.37
N ARG A 217 -14.05 5.37 -19.05
CA ARG A 217 -13.86 4.31 -20.04
C ARG A 217 -13.93 2.92 -19.42
N ALA A 218 -13.24 2.69 -18.30
CA ALA A 218 -13.32 1.40 -17.59
C ALA A 218 -14.72 1.16 -17.01
N SER A 219 -15.33 2.20 -16.44
CA SER A 219 -16.65 2.14 -15.84
C SER A 219 -17.74 1.73 -16.83
N ALA A 220 -17.64 2.15 -18.10
CA ALA A 220 -18.57 1.76 -19.15
C ALA A 220 -18.55 0.24 -19.47
N GLU A 221 -17.47 -0.45 -19.10
CA GLU A 221 -17.30 -1.90 -19.32
C GLU A 221 -17.77 -2.74 -18.11
N LEU A 222 -18.03 -2.09 -16.96
CA LEU A 222 -18.49 -2.77 -15.75
C LEU A 222 -20.02 -2.79 -15.67
N ALA A 223 -20.59 -3.99 -15.73
CA ALA A 223 -22.04 -4.22 -15.57
C ALA A 223 -22.51 -4.30 -14.11
N VAL A 224 -21.62 -4.08 -13.13
CA VAL A 224 -21.93 -4.13 -11.70
C VAL A 224 -21.80 -2.76 -11.04
N PRO A 225 -22.54 -2.47 -9.96
CA PRO A 225 -22.31 -1.27 -9.16
C PRO A 225 -20.86 -1.20 -8.68
N HIS A 226 -20.23 -0.04 -8.80
CA HIS A 226 -18.82 0.13 -8.49
C HIS A 226 -18.51 1.58 -8.10
N ARG A 227 -17.34 1.77 -7.48
CA ARG A 227 -16.86 3.10 -7.12
C ARG A 227 -15.71 3.51 -8.04
N GLN A 228 -15.77 4.74 -8.53
CA GLN A 228 -14.62 5.41 -9.12
C GLN A 228 -13.88 6.23 -8.06
N VAL A 229 -12.55 6.21 -8.07
CA VAL A 229 -11.70 7.00 -7.17
C VAL A 229 -10.52 7.58 -7.95
N LEU A 230 -10.54 8.88 -8.18
CA LEU A 230 -9.43 9.64 -8.76
C LEU A 230 -8.60 10.30 -7.64
N CYS A 231 -7.45 9.72 -7.35
CA CYS A 231 -6.51 10.20 -6.34
C CYS A 231 -5.45 11.13 -6.97
N GLY A 232 -5.58 12.42 -6.73
CA GLY A 232 -4.66 13.46 -7.20
C GLY A 232 -3.74 13.98 -6.10
N THR A 233 -2.47 13.60 -6.14
CA THR A 233 -1.41 14.12 -5.26
C THR A 233 -0.78 15.40 -5.81
N VAL A 234 -0.88 16.47 -5.04
CA VAL A 234 -0.37 17.79 -5.40
C VAL A 234 0.94 18.04 -4.65
N MET A 235 2.04 18.17 -5.39
CA MET A 235 3.33 18.53 -4.82
C MET A 235 3.45 20.07 -4.60
N PRO A 236 4.31 20.50 -3.66
CA PRO A 236 4.58 21.91 -3.36
C PRO A 236 4.92 22.77 -4.59
N ALA A 237 4.51 24.05 -4.59
CA ALA A 237 4.75 24.93 -5.72
C ALA A 237 6.25 25.22 -5.87
N PRO A 238 6.80 25.33 -7.10
CA PRO A 238 8.21 25.67 -7.32
C PRO A 238 8.68 26.96 -6.63
N ARG A 239 7.79 27.94 -6.46
CA ARG A 239 8.09 29.24 -5.83
C ARG A 239 7.97 29.25 -4.30
N TRP A 240 7.25 28.28 -3.73
CA TRP A 240 6.90 28.26 -2.29
C TRP A 240 7.17 26.89 -1.66
N TRP A 241 8.06 26.11 -2.25
CA TRP A 241 8.27 24.69 -1.92
C TRP A 241 8.68 24.45 -0.46
N GLU A 242 9.26 25.45 0.20
CA GLU A 242 9.62 25.38 1.62
C GLU A 242 8.43 25.56 2.56
N LYS A 243 7.36 26.23 2.09
CA LYS A 243 6.16 26.62 2.85
C LYS A 243 4.92 25.83 2.46
N ASP A 244 4.90 25.26 1.25
CA ASP A 244 3.84 24.41 0.75
C ASP A 244 4.15 22.94 1.07
N HIS A 245 3.19 22.22 1.64
CA HIS A 245 3.25 20.79 1.89
C HIS A 245 2.47 20.01 0.82
N LEU A 246 2.65 18.69 0.80
CA LEU A 246 1.91 17.77 -0.04
C LEU A 246 0.43 17.73 0.35
N VAL A 247 -0.45 17.60 -0.63
CA VAL A 247 -1.92 17.50 -0.46
C VAL A 247 -2.47 16.42 -1.37
N VAL A 248 -3.51 15.72 -0.92
CA VAL A 248 -4.26 14.75 -1.74
C VAL A 248 -5.65 15.28 -2.06
N MET A 249 -6.06 15.12 -3.31
CA MET A 249 -7.42 15.38 -3.79
C MET A 249 -8.04 14.05 -4.18
N VAL A 250 -9.29 13.84 -3.81
CA VAL A 250 -10.05 12.64 -4.12
C VAL A 250 -11.32 13.09 -4.80
N HIS A 251 -11.51 12.66 -6.04
CA HIS A 251 -12.82 12.69 -6.67
C HIS A 251 -13.36 11.28 -6.68
N THR A 252 -14.56 11.08 -6.19
CA THR A 252 -15.17 9.75 -6.13
C THR A 252 -16.58 9.79 -6.68
N ALA A 253 -17.02 8.71 -7.33
CA ALA A 253 -18.39 8.56 -7.77
C ALA A 253 -18.83 7.13 -7.52
N LEU A 254 -20.05 6.95 -7.02
CA LEU A 254 -20.72 5.66 -7.03
C LEU A 254 -21.50 5.53 -8.33
N VAL A 255 -21.19 4.50 -9.10
CA VAL A 255 -21.81 4.24 -10.41
C VAL A 255 -22.72 3.03 -10.28
N ASP A 256 -24.00 3.21 -10.64
CA ASP A 256 -24.97 2.12 -10.82
C ASP A 256 -25.27 1.98 -12.32
N PRO A 257 -24.83 0.89 -12.97
CA PRO A 257 -24.98 0.71 -14.42
C PRO A 257 -26.43 0.36 -14.85
N SER A 258 -27.38 0.23 -13.91
CA SER A 258 -28.76 -0.14 -14.20
C SER A 258 -29.50 0.96 -15.02
N PRO A 259 -30.37 0.61 -16.00
CA PRO A 259 -31.13 1.59 -16.77
C PRO A 259 -32.05 2.40 -15.84
N GLY A 260 -31.79 3.71 -15.71
CA GLY A 260 -32.50 4.62 -14.80
C GLY A 260 -31.79 4.88 -13.46
N GLY A 261 -30.59 4.31 -13.25
CA GLY A 261 -29.72 4.58 -12.11
C GLY A 261 -29.15 5.99 -12.16
N GLY A 262 -29.80 6.95 -11.49
CA GLY A 262 -29.15 8.21 -11.12
C GLY A 262 -28.07 7.98 -10.05
N VAL A 263 -27.14 8.93 -9.93
CA VAL A 263 -26.15 8.99 -8.84
C VAL A 263 -26.88 8.84 -7.50
N ARG A 264 -26.79 7.66 -6.87
CA ARG A 264 -27.38 7.43 -5.55
C ARG A 264 -26.51 8.10 -4.50
N SER A 265 -27.11 8.93 -3.64
CA SER A 265 -26.53 9.36 -2.37
C SER A 265 -26.18 8.12 -1.54
N LEU A 266 -24.99 8.17 -0.91
CA LEU A 266 -24.40 7.08 -0.10
C LEU A 266 -25.46 6.42 0.80
N PRO A 267 -25.69 5.09 0.69
CA PRO A 267 -26.32 4.39 1.80
C PRO A 267 -25.38 4.48 3.00
N GLU A 268 -25.92 4.76 4.20
CA GLU A 268 -25.18 4.50 5.43
C GLU A 268 -24.73 3.04 5.40
N PRO A 269 -23.44 2.73 5.64
CA PRO A 269 -22.96 1.36 5.59
C PRO A 269 -23.78 0.57 6.61
N PRO A 270 -24.55 -0.46 6.19
CA PRO A 270 -25.16 -1.36 7.15
C PRO A 270 -24.02 -1.95 7.99
N GLY A 271 -24.33 -2.33 9.24
CA GLY A 271 -23.34 -3.02 10.06
C GLY A 271 -22.90 -4.32 9.39
N SER A 272 -21.83 -4.26 8.61
CA SER A 272 -21.39 -5.39 7.79
C SER A 272 -20.92 -6.51 8.70
N PRO A 273 -21.31 -7.78 8.43
CA PRO A 273 -20.63 -8.92 9.01
C PRO A 273 -19.15 -8.81 8.68
N GLY A 274 -18.28 -9.22 9.61
CA GLY A 274 -16.83 -9.15 9.40
C GLY A 274 -16.41 -9.87 8.12
N ALA A 275 -15.37 -9.35 7.44
CA ALA A 275 -14.72 -10.05 6.34
C ALA A 275 -14.42 -11.51 6.74
N PRO A 276 -14.70 -12.51 5.89
CA PRO A 276 -14.29 -13.88 6.16
C PRO A 276 -12.75 -13.95 6.27
N PRO A 277 -12.21 -14.93 7.01
CA PRO A 277 -10.78 -15.23 6.98
C PRO A 277 -10.26 -15.39 5.54
N LEU A 278 -9.01 -14.98 5.28
CA LEU A 278 -8.44 -15.00 3.92
C LEU A 278 -8.41 -16.41 3.29
N ASP A 279 -8.22 -17.45 4.11
CA ASP A 279 -8.29 -18.86 3.69
C ASP A 279 -9.69 -19.30 3.26
N GLU A 280 -10.74 -18.61 3.70
CA GLU A 280 -12.12 -18.82 3.29
C GLU A 280 -12.51 -17.99 2.06
N SER A 281 -11.62 -17.10 1.57
CA SER A 281 -11.83 -16.20 0.43
C SER A 281 -10.66 -16.29 -0.57
N PRO A 282 -10.59 -17.33 -1.43
CA PRO A 282 -9.44 -17.56 -2.32
C PRO A 282 -9.15 -16.41 -3.29
N ASP A 283 -10.17 -15.66 -3.72
CA ASP A 283 -10.00 -14.51 -4.61
C ASP A 283 -9.41 -13.30 -3.86
N GLU A 284 -9.79 -13.10 -2.60
CA GLU A 284 -9.19 -12.07 -1.75
C GLU A 284 -7.75 -12.43 -1.41
N LEU A 285 -7.48 -13.69 -1.04
CA LEU A 285 -6.12 -14.18 -0.81
C LEU A 285 -5.25 -14.00 -2.06
N LEU A 286 -5.76 -14.28 -3.26
CA LEU A 286 -5.03 -14.03 -4.51
C LEU A 286 -4.73 -12.54 -4.69
N SER A 287 -5.70 -11.66 -4.43
CA SER A 287 -5.50 -10.20 -4.51
C SER A 287 -4.40 -9.73 -3.55
N VAL A 288 -4.47 -10.16 -2.29
CA VAL A 288 -3.44 -9.83 -1.27
C VAL A 288 -2.08 -10.42 -1.64
N ALA A 289 -2.04 -11.66 -2.14
CA ALA A 289 -0.79 -12.29 -2.57
C ALA A 289 -0.18 -11.58 -3.78
N ARG A 290 -0.99 -11.09 -4.74
CA ARG A 290 -0.53 -10.29 -5.88
C ARG A 290 0.07 -8.96 -5.42
N ASP A 291 -0.61 -8.24 -4.52
CA ASP A 291 -0.14 -6.98 -3.93
C ASP A 291 1.20 -7.15 -3.18
N GLN A 292 1.39 -8.30 -2.51
CA GLN A 292 2.57 -8.59 -1.68
C GLN A 292 3.66 -9.43 -2.37
N LEU A 293 3.44 -9.81 -3.64
CA LEU A 293 4.34 -10.71 -4.37
C LEU A 293 5.74 -10.12 -4.56
N LEU A 294 5.85 -8.79 -4.66
CA LEU A 294 7.13 -8.10 -4.75
C LEU A 294 7.95 -8.28 -3.48
N VAL A 295 7.34 -8.11 -2.30
CA VAL A 295 7.98 -8.31 -1.00
C VAL A 295 8.39 -9.77 -0.84
N PHE A 296 7.51 -10.71 -1.17
CA PHE A 296 7.84 -12.14 -1.17
C PHE A 296 9.08 -12.44 -2.01
N ARG A 297 9.12 -11.97 -3.27
CA ARG A 297 10.27 -12.22 -4.16
C ARG A 297 11.57 -11.62 -3.63
N ALA A 298 11.49 -10.45 -3.01
CA ALA A 298 12.65 -9.84 -2.37
C ALA A 298 13.19 -10.72 -1.23
N LEU A 299 12.32 -11.23 -0.36
CA LEU A 299 12.71 -12.09 0.76
C LEU A 299 13.22 -13.47 0.30
N ALA A 300 12.56 -14.09 -0.67
CA ALA A 300 12.88 -15.44 -1.15
C ALA A 300 14.11 -15.46 -2.07
N PHE A 301 14.27 -14.45 -2.94
CA PHE A 301 15.26 -14.46 -4.02
C PHE A 301 16.29 -13.33 -3.93
N GLY A 302 15.95 -12.21 -3.30
CA GLY A 302 16.82 -11.05 -3.22
C GLY A 302 18.01 -11.19 -2.26
N ALA A 303 18.86 -10.16 -2.30
CA ALA A 303 19.97 -9.95 -1.39
C ALA A 303 19.53 -9.14 -0.16
N VAL A 304 18.47 -9.60 0.53
CA VAL A 304 18.03 -9.00 1.79
C VAL A 304 19.02 -9.31 2.91
N GLN A 305 19.14 -8.40 3.86
CA GLN A 305 19.95 -8.57 5.05
C GLN A 305 19.08 -9.09 6.19
N ASP A 306 19.67 -9.84 7.13
CA ASP A 306 19.01 -10.28 8.35
C ASP A 306 17.65 -10.96 8.13
N LEU A 307 17.60 -11.91 7.18
CA LEU A 307 16.41 -12.73 6.95
C LEU A 307 16.13 -13.61 8.17
N ARG A 308 14.94 -13.46 8.75
CA ARG A 308 14.61 -14.04 10.05
C ARG A 308 13.11 -14.32 10.20
N ILE A 309 12.78 -15.12 11.21
CA ILE A 309 11.41 -15.27 11.71
C ILE A 309 11.22 -14.34 12.91
N ALA A 310 10.30 -13.40 12.80
CA ALA A 310 9.88 -12.52 13.88
C ALA A 310 8.55 -13.02 14.47
N PRO A 311 8.53 -13.51 15.72
CA PRO A 311 7.29 -13.89 16.39
C PRO A 311 6.62 -12.65 17.00
N LEU A 312 5.33 -12.48 16.71
CA LEU A 312 4.49 -11.41 17.22
C LEU A 312 3.25 -12.04 17.85
N ALA A 313 2.71 -11.42 18.90
CA ALA A 313 1.43 -11.87 19.45
C ALA A 313 0.32 -11.66 18.41
N GLU A 314 -0.78 -12.39 18.43
CA GLU A 314 -1.95 -12.01 17.64
C GLU A 314 -2.61 -10.79 18.28
N MET A 315 -3.11 -9.87 17.46
CA MET A 315 -3.89 -8.77 18.00
C MET A 315 -5.25 -9.30 18.44
N GLY A 316 -5.62 -9.05 19.69
CA GLY A 316 -7.01 -9.22 20.11
C GLY A 316 -7.95 -8.42 19.23
N ALA A 317 -9.20 -8.87 19.11
CA ALA A 317 -10.26 -8.04 18.56
C ALA A 317 -10.36 -6.76 19.43
N GLU A 318 -10.20 -5.59 18.83
CA GLU A 318 -10.41 -4.31 19.52
C GLU A 318 -11.84 -4.25 20.09
N PRO A 319 -12.05 -3.60 21.26
CA PRO A 319 -13.38 -3.31 21.79
C PRO A 319 -14.22 -2.43 20.86
N THR A 320 -13.61 -1.74 19.88
CA THR A 320 -14.33 -0.93 18.88
C THR A 320 -14.77 -1.71 17.64
N GLY A 321 -14.63 -3.04 17.64
CA GLY A 321 -15.32 -3.93 16.71
C GLY A 321 -14.77 -3.99 15.27
N ARG A 322 -15.03 -5.17 14.68
CA ARG A 322 -14.97 -5.55 13.26
C ARG A 322 -13.60 -5.91 12.68
N SER A 323 -13.57 -7.16 12.20
CA SER A 323 -12.63 -7.91 11.36
C SER A 323 -11.38 -7.21 10.78
N GLY A 324 -10.25 -7.92 10.83
CA GLY A 324 -9.31 -8.07 9.73
C GLY A 324 -8.94 -6.82 8.91
N ARG A 325 -8.28 -5.83 9.53
CA ARG A 325 -7.67 -4.70 8.80
C ARG A 325 -6.40 -5.15 8.07
N VAL A 326 -6.54 -5.87 6.95
CA VAL A 326 -5.39 -6.38 6.17
C VAL A 326 -4.52 -5.24 5.61
N GLY A 327 -5.12 -4.07 5.31
CA GLY A 327 -4.43 -2.93 4.72
C GLY A 327 -3.87 -1.86 5.67
N ARG A 328 -4.45 -1.69 6.87
CA ARG A 328 -4.07 -0.61 7.80
C ARG A 328 -3.02 -1.09 8.80
N THR A 329 -1.83 -0.51 8.74
CA THR A 329 -0.74 -0.82 9.67
C THR A 329 -1.06 -0.36 11.09
N ARG A 330 -0.71 -1.19 12.08
CA ARG A 330 -0.73 -0.85 13.50
C ARG A 330 0.70 -0.79 14.05
N PRO A 331 1.08 0.31 14.72
CA PRO A 331 2.34 0.41 15.44
C PRO A 331 2.44 -0.66 16.53
N LEU A 332 3.61 -1.25 16.68
CA LEU A 332 3.90 -2.30 17.68
C LEU A 332 4.53 -1.74 18.95
N GLU A 333 4.94 -0.47 18.93
CA GLU A 333 5.57 0.18 20.08
C GLU A 333 4.68 0.09 21.30
N TRP A 334 3.36 0.10 21.18
CA TRP A 334 2.43 0.03 22.31
C TRP A 334 1.66 -1.29 22.39
N ASP A 335 2.00 -2.29 21.57
CA ASP A 335 1.36 -3.61 21.61
C ASP A 335 1.81 -4.38 22.86
N ALA A 336 0.96 -4.37 23.89
CA ALA A 336 1.22 -5.01 25.17
C ALA A 336 1.47 -6.52 25.04
N ASN A 337 0.73 -7.20 24.16
CA ASN A 337 0.86 -8.65 23.98
C ASN A 337 2.19 -9.00 23.32
N THR A 338 2.59 -8.24 22.29
CA THR A 338 3.89 -8.43 21.64
C THR A 338 5.04 -8.09 22.60
N ARG A 339 4.90 -7.06 23.45
CA ARG A 339 5.88 -6.74 24.50
C ARG A 339 5.99 -7.84 25.55
N GLU A 340 4.87 -8.43 25.97
CA GLU A 340 4.84 -9.56 26.89
C GLU A 340 5.55 -10.78 26.28
N LEU A 341 5.20 -11.14 25.03
CA LEU A 341 5.86 -12.21 24.28
C LEU A 341 7.39 -12.02 24.26
N ARG A 342 7.84 -10.81 23.92
CA ARG A 342 9.27 -10.46 23.92
C ARG A 342 9.89 -10.54 25.31
N SER A 343 9.17 -10.16 26.34
CA SER A 343 9.62 -10.28 27.74
C SER A 343 9.83 -11.74 28.14
N LEU A 344 8.87 -12.62 27.83
CA LEU A 344 8.95 -14.05 28.09
C LEU A 344 10.17 -14.70 27.41
N LEU A 345 10.42 -14.33 26.15
CA LEU A 345 11.53 -14.88 25.36
C LEU A 345 12.89 -14.32 25.78
N LEU A 346 13.00 -13.00 25.95
CA LEU A 346 14.30 -12.33 26.15
C LEU A 346 14.73 -12.19 27.61
N HIS A 347 13.79 -12.01 28.53
CA HIS A 347 14.10 -11.72 29.94
C HIS A 347 13.88 -12.94 30.83
N GLN A 348 12.80 -13.70 30.58
CA GLN A 348 12.50 -14.90 31.35
C GLN A 348 13.17 -16.16 30.77
N GLY A 349 13.77 -16.07 29.58
CA GLY A 349 14.51 -17.17 28.95
C GLY A 349 13.64 -18.38 28.61
N ARG A 350 12.32 -18.19 28.45
CA ARG A 350 11.41 -19.28 28.09
C ARG A 350 11.74 -19.78 26.68
N HIS A 351 11.67 -21.10 26.49
CA HIS A 351 11.95 -21.70 25.19
C HIS A 351 10.84 -21.37 24.19
N TYR A 352 11.20 -20.93 22.99
CA TYR A 352 10.26 -20.50 21.96
C TYR A 352 9.18 -21.54 21.63
N GLU A 353 9.57 -22.81 21.42
CA GLU A 353 8.61 -23.87 21.07
C GLU A 353 7.55 -24.09 22.16
N SER A 354 7.90 -23.88 23.43
CA SER A 354 6.92 -23.98 24.53
C SER A 354 5.87 -22.87 24.44
N ILE A 355 6.30 -21.64 24.14
CA ILE A 355 5.42 -20.48 23.98
C ILE A 355 4.57 -20.66 22.72
N ARG A 356 5.17 -21.12 21.61
CA ARG A 356 4.46 -21.41 20.36
C ARG A 356 3.32 -22.41 20.58
N GLN A 357 3.55 -23.48 21.33
CA GLN A 357 2.52 -24.48 21.66
C GLN A 357 1.46 -23.92 22.61
N GLU A 358 1.85 -23.15 23.62
CA GLU A 358 0.94 -22.57 24.61
C GLU A 358 0.03 -21.49 24.01
N TRP A 359 0.62 -20.58 23.22
CA TRP A 359 -0.09 -19.44 22.64
C TRP A 359 -0.87 -19.85 21.39
N GLY A 360 -0.42 -20.88 20.67
CA GLY A 360 -1.09 -21.42 19.50
C GLY A 360 -1.44 -20.33 18.48
N ARG A 361 -2.74 -20.14 18.22
CA ARG A 361 -3.25 -19.12 17.28
C ARG A 361 -3.03 -17.68 17.73
N ASN A 362 -2.71 -17.45 19.00
CA ASN A 362 -2.38 -16.13 19.53
C ASN A 362 -0.92 -15.73 19.29
N LEU A 363 -0.16 -16.51 18.52
CA LEU A 363 1.18 -16.18 18.07
C LEU A 363 1.22 -16.27 16.55
N ARG A 364 1.71 -15.22 15.91
CA ARG A 364 1.99 -15.20 14.49
C ARG A 364 3.46 -15.01 14.20
N GLU A 365 3.92 -15.76 13.22
CA GLU A 365 5.29 -15.71 12.73
C GLU A 365 5.34 -14.93 11.41
N PHE A 366 6.28 -14.00 11.33
CA PHE A 366 6.55 -13.22 10.12
C PHE A 366 7.93 -13.56 9.58
N VAL A 367 8.03 -13.81 8.28
CA VAL A 367 9.31 -13.86 7.56
C VAL A 367 9.70 -12.42 7.25
N VAL A 368 10.79 -11.93 7.85
CA VAL A 368 11.21 -10.53 7.80
C VAL A 368 12.63 -10.44 7.26
N GLY A 369 12.91 -9.42 6.46
CA GLY A 369 14.26 -9.09 6.01
C GLY A 369 14.45 -7.59 5.84
N ARG A 370 15.68 -7.12 6.05
CA ARG A 370 16.10 -5.74 5.84
C ARG A 370 16.46 -5.50 4.39
N ILE A 371 15.83 -4.50 3.78
CA ILE A 371 16.14 -4.06 2.42
C ILE A 371 17.42 -3.21 2.47
N PRO A 372 18.49 -3.58 1.73
CA PRO A 372 19.77 -2.92 1.84
C PRO A 372 19.70 -1.46 1.37
N GLY A 373 20.40 -0.58 2.08
CA GLY A 373 20.63 0.81 1.67
C GLY A 373 19.47 1.79 1.93
N ILE A 374 18.30 1.31 2.37
CA ILE A 374 17.13 2.17 2.63
C ILE A 374 16.61 2.13 4.06
N GLY A 375 17.22 1.33 4.96
CA GLY A 375 16.87 1.32 6.39
C GLY A 375 15.43 0.84 6.69
N VAL A 376 14.85 0.04 5.79
CA VAL A 376 13.49 -0.51 5.90
C VAL A 376 13.56 -2.03 6.03
N HIS A 377 12.79 -2.57 6.97
CA HIS A 377 12.56 -3.99 7.13
C HIS A 377 11.15 -4.29 6.63
N LEU A 378 11.00 -5.30 5.78
CA LEU A 378 9.71 -5.74 5.26
C LEU A 378 9.51 -7.21 5.58
N GLY A 379 8.28 -7.60 5.81
CA GLY A 379 7.95 -8.99 6.10
C GLY A 379 6.52 -9.35 5.76
N LEU A 380 6.31 -10.66 5.66
CA LEU A 380 5.00 -11.27 5.43
C LEU A 380 4.75 -12.29 6.53
N SER A 381 3.49 -12.47 6.93
CA SER A 381 3.11 -13.61 7.75
C SER A 381 3.54 -14.90 7.05
N ARG A 382 3.86 -15.96 7.82
CA ARG A 382 4.25 -17.23 7.21
C ARG A 382 3.17 -17.80 6.27
N GLY A 383 1.89 -17.61 6.61
CA GLY A 383 0.78 -18.02 5.75
C GLY A 383 0.77 -17.27 4.43
N LEU A 384 0.85 -15.93 4.46
CA LEU A 384 0.89 -15.14 3.23
C LEU A 384 2.17 -15.39 2.42
N TYR A 385 3.31 -15.60 3.08
CA TYR A 385 4.57 -16.00 2.43
C TYR A 385 4.40 -17.33 1.66
N ALA A 386 3.74 -18.32 2.26
CA ALA A 386 3.45 -19.61 1.63
C ALA A 386 2.50 -19.47 0.43
N ALA A 387 1.44 -18.68 0.55
CA ALA A 387 0.53 -18.38 -0.58
C ALA A 387 1.26 -17.67 -1.73
N CYS A 388 2.10 -16.69 -1.42
CA CYS A 388 2.92 -16.00 -2.42
C CYS A 388 3.93 -16.94 -3.09
N ALA A 389 4.45 -17.92 -2.36
CA ALA A 389 5.36 -18.92 -2.89
C ALA A 389 4.69 -19.79 -3.96
N LEU A 390 3.46 -20.26 -3.73
CA LEU A 390 2.69 -21.00 -4.73
C LEU A 390 2.29 -20.13 -5.92
N LEU A 391 1.86 -18.88 -5.68
CA LEU A 391 1.60 -17.94 -6.76
C LEU A 391 2.84 -17.71 -7.62
N HIS A 392 4.02 -17.56 -7.01
CA HIS A 392 5.27 -17.40 -7.74
C HIS A 392 5.59 -18.62 -8.61
N LEU A 393 5.43 -19.84 -8.09
CA LEU A 393 5.65 -21.06 -8.85
C LEU A 393 4.70 -21.15 -10.05
N ALA A 394 3.40 -20.87 -9.85
CA ALA A 394 2.44 -20.84 -10.93
C ALA A 394 2.81 -19.81 -12.02
N GLN A 395 3.26 -18.62 -11.62
CA GLN A 395 3.74 -17.59 -12.55
C GLN A 395 5.04 -17.97 -13.27
N ALA A 396 5.94 -18.71 -12.61
CA ALA A 396 7.19 -19.16 -13.21
C ALA A 396 6.96 -20.12 -14.37
N GLU A 397 5.89 -20.91 -14.33
CA GLU A 397 5.52 -21.87 -15.36
C GLU A 397 4.76 -21.25 -16.56
N VAL A 398 4.33 -19.99 -16.48
CA VAL A 398 3.67 -19.33 -17.62
C VAL A 398 4.66 -19.25 -18.81
N PRO A 399 4.33 -19.72 -20.02
CA PRO A 399 5.26 -19.63 -21.14
C PRO A 399 5.63 -18.17 -21.43
N ALA A 400 6.91 -17.92 -21.66
CA ALA A 400 7.37 -16.60 -22.07
C ALA A 400 7.52 -16.59 -23.58
N GLU A 401 6.78 -15.72 -24.25
CA GLU A 401 7.10 -15.39 -25.62
C GLU A 401 8.33 -14.48 -25.62
N GLU A 402 9.37 -14.86 -26.37
CA GLU A 402 10.61 -14.08 -26.52
C GLU A 402 10.55 -13.15 -27.74
N PRO A 403 11.35 -12.07 -27.77
CA PRO A 403 11.97 -11.36 -26.67
C PRO A 403 11.13 -10.13 -26.31
N LEU A 404 10.96 -9.84 -25.02
CA LEU A 404 10.37 -8.59 -24.53
C LEU A 404 11.23 -7.33 -24.87
N PHE A 405 12.22 -7.47 -25.76
CA PHE A 405 13.10 -6.44 -26.28
C PHE A 405 13.26 -6.59 -27.79
N LEU A 406 12.66 -5.70 -28.58
CA LEU A 406 13.31 -5.27 -29.82
C LEU A 406 14.49 -4.36 -29.42
N ALA A 407 15.69 -4.76 -29.81
CA ALA A 407 16.92 -4.03 -29.55
C ALA A 407 16.97 -2.74 -30.38
N ASP A 408 16.71 -1.58 -29.76
CA ASP A 408 17.46 -0.36 -30.09
C ASP A 408 17.38 0.68 -28.95
N PRO A 409 18.41 0.80 -28.09
CA PRO A 409 18.43 1.77 -27.00
C PRO A 409 18.73 3.23 -27.42
N PHE A 410 18.87 3.52 -28.73
CA PHE A 410 19.28 4.85 -29.22
C PHE A 410 18.30 5.57 -30.16
N ARG A 411 17.05 5.11 -30.29
CA ARG A 411 16.05 5.86 -31.06
C ARG A 411 15.28 6.84 -30.18
N SER A 412 15.03 8.03 -30.73
CA SER A 412 14.32 9.10 -30.06
C SER A 412 13.06 9.48 -30.84
N ARG A 413 11.87 9.26 -30.28
CA ARG A 413 10.66 10.08 -30.47
C ARG A 413 9.59 9.71 -29.44
N ARG A 414 8.79 10.69 -29.01
CA ARG A 414 7.67 10.54 -28.04
C ARG A 414 6.67 9.45 -28.43
N GLU A 415 6.51 9.21 -29.73
CA GLU A 415 5.69 8.13 -30.32
C GLU A 415 6.20 6.73 -29.92
N GLU A 416 7.51 6.55 -29.73
CA GLU A 416 8.12 5.27 -29.35
C GLU A 416 7.84 4.89 -27.89
N ASN A 417 7.71 5.88 -27.01
CA ASN A 417 7.36 5.61 -25.60
C ASN A 417 5.91 5.13 -25.48
N GLU A 418 5.00 5.69 -26.28
CA GLU A 418 3.60 5.25 -26.30
C GLU A 418 3.49 3.83 -26.88
N VAL A 419 4.18 3.55 -28.00
CA VAL A 419 4.26 2.20 -28.58
C VAL A 419 4.90 1.19 -27.61
N ARG A 420 5.96 1.57 -26.90
CA ARG A 420 6.60 0.70 -25.91
C ARG A 420 5.69 0.41 -24.71
N GLU A 421 4.95 1.41 -24.25
CA GLU A 421 3.99 1.22 -23.16
C GLU A 421 2.81 0.36 -23.62
N GLU A 422 2.33 0.51 -24.86
CA GLU A 422 1.30 -0.34 -25.46
C GLU A 422 1.76 -1.80 -25.57
N MET A 423 2.95 -2.05 -26.12
CA MET A 423 3.56 -3.39 -26.15
C MET A 423 3.72 -3.97 -24.74
N SER A 424 4.10 -3.13 -23.76
CA SER A 424 4.22 -3.56 -22.38
C SER A 424 2.88 -3.91 -21.74
N ARG A 425 1.80 -3.20 -22.08
CA ARG A 425 0.43 -3.52 -21.62
C ARG A 425 -0.07 -4.80 -22.25
N GLU A 426 0.15 -4.99 -23.55
CA GLU A 426 -0.22 -6.22 -24.24
C GLU A 426 0.52 -7.43 -23.65
N ALA A 427 1.82 -7.32 -23.39
CA ALA A 427 2.58 -8.36 -22.73
C ALA A 427 2.06 -8.68 -21.30
N ARG A 428 1.63 -7.66 -20.54
CA ARG A 428 0.97 -7.86 -19.23
C ARG A 428 -0.37 -8.56 -19.37
N ARG A 429 -1.23 -8.12 -20.30
CA ARG A 429 -2.53 -8.75 -20.57
C ARG A 429 -2.35 -10.24 -20.90
N THR A 430 -1.53 -10.56 -21.89
CA THR A 430 -1.30 -11.96 -22.30
C THR A 430 -0.67 -12.80 -21.20
N PHE A 431 0.17 -12.21 -20.35
CA PHE A 431 0.68 -12.88 -19.17
C PHE A 431 -0.45 -13.26 -18.19
N TYR A 432 -1.33 -12.32 -17.85
CA TYR A 432 -2.42 -12.56 -16.90
C TYR A 432 -3.51 -13.48 -17.44
N GLU A 433 -3.83 -13.41 -18.74
CA GLU A 433 -4.74 -14.37 -19.39
C GLU A 433 -4.26 -15.82 -19.18
N ARG A 434 -2.95 -16.07 -19.37
CA ARG A 434 -2.33 -17.39 -19.17
C ARG A 434 -2.17 -17.76 -17.70
N GLU A 435 -1.96 -16.76 -16.83
CA GLU A 435 -1.93 -16.99 -15.39
C GLU A 435 -3.29 -17.46 -14.90
N ASP A 436 -4.38 -16.81 -15.31
CA ASP A 436 -5.74 -17.12 -14.89
C ASP A 436 -6.16 -18.56 -15.24
N GLU A 437 -5.72 -19.10 -16.39
CA GLU A 437 -5.91 -20.51 -16.75
C GLU A 437 -5.30 -21.48 -15.72
N ARG A 438 -4.17 -21.10 -15.12
CA ARG A 438 -3.46 -21.91 -14.12
C ARG A 438 -4.03 -21.71 -12.71
N LEU A 439 -4.50 -20.51 -12.40
CA LEU A 439 -5.00 -20.15 -11.07
C LEU A 439 -6.26 -20.92 -10.64
N VAL A 440 -6.99 -21.54 -11.59
CA VAL A 440 -8.17 -22.37 -11.29
C VAL A 440 -7.86 -23.46 -10.25
N VAL A 441 -6.69 -24.09 -10.33
CA VAL A 441 -6.24 -25.11 -9.38
C VAL A 441 -5.42 -24.50 -8.25
N THR A 442 -4.51 -23.58 -8.59
CA THR A 442 -3.56 -22.97 -7.64
C THR A 442 -4.24 -22.21 -6.50
N LYS A 443 -5.42 -21.60 -6.72
CA LYS A 443 -6.15 -20.88 -5.64
C LYS A 443 -6.44 -21.75 -4.42
N ARG A 444 -6.80 -23.03 -4.63
CA ARG A 444 -7.08 -23.97 -3.53
C ARG A 444 -5.79 -24.36 -2.79
N GLU A 445 -4.72 -24.60 -3.54
CA GLU A 445 -3.41 -24.92 -2.98
C GLU A 445 -2.85 -23.73 -2.19
N MET A 446 -3.04 -22.51 -2.69
CA MET A 446 -2.69 -21.27 -1.98
C MET A 446 -3.42 -21.15 -0.64
N ALA A 447 -4.74 -21.38 -0.61
CA ALA A 447 -5.50 -21.35 0.63
C ALA A 447 -5.03 -22.43 1.63
N HIS A 448 -4.74 -23.64 1.13
CA HIS A 448 -4.18 -24.72 1.95
C HIS A 448 -2.82 -24.34 2.54
N ALA A 449 -1.88 -23.88 1.70
CA ALA A 449 -0.53 -23.49 2.14
C ALA A 449 -0.56 -22.28 3.08
N TYR A 450 -1.49 -21.34 2.88
CA TYR A 450 -1.70 -20.24 3.81
C TYR A 450 -2.11 -20.75 5.20
N ALA A 451 -3.07 -21.68 5.25
CA ALA A 451 -3.58 -22.24 6.51
C ALA A 451 -2.55 -23.13 7.23
N THR A 452 -1.82 -23.98 6.49
CA THR A 452 -0.78 -24.87 7.05
C THR A 452 0.55 -24.16 7.27
N GLN A 453 0.74 -22.97 6.68
CA GLN A 453 1.99 -22.20 6.69
C GLN A 453 3.18 -22.97 6.07
N GLU A 454 2.88 -23.94 5.22
CA GLU A 454 3.86 -24.77 4.54
C GLU A 454 4.41 -24.04 3.32
N VAL A 455 5.71 -23.73 3.39
CA VAL A 455 6.41 -23.08 2.28
C VAL A 455 7.07 -24.15 1.41
N PRO A 456 6.91 -24.10 0.07
CA PRO A 456 7.59 -25.02 -0.82
C PRO A 456 9.12 -25.02 -0.62
N ALA A 457 9.72 -26.20 -0.74
CA ALA A 457 11.13 -26.41 -0.48
C ALA A 457 12.03 -25.46 -1.31
N GLY A 458 13.04 -24.88 -0.65
CA GLY A 458 13.99 -23.96 -1.29
C GLY A 458 13.50 -22.51 -1.43
N LEU A 459 12.22 -22.20 -1.18
CA LEU A 459 11.68 -20.84 -1.24
C LEU A 459 11.76 -20.08 0.08
N LEU A 460 12.06 -20.77 1.19
CA LEU A 460 12.45 -20.14 2.46
C LEU A 460 13.86 -20.61 2.82
N ARG A 461 14.84 -19.72 2.67
CA ARG A 461 16.23 -19.95 3.09
C ARG A 461 16.26 -19.98 4.62
N ASP A 462 17.06 -20.88 5.19
CA ASP A 462 17.20 -21.16 6.65
C ASP A 462 17.12 -19.89 7.52
N PRO A 463 15.91 -19.46 7.93
CA PRO A 463 15.73 -18.18 8.57
C PRO A 463 15.90 -18.40 10.07
N ARG A 464 16.72 -17.57 10.71
CA ARG A 464 16.88 -17.67 12.16
C ARG A 464 15.65 -17.10 12.84
N LEU A 465 15.22 -17.73 13.94
CA LEU A 465 14.29 -17.08 14.84
C LEU A 465 15.00 -15.88 15.49
N ALA A 466 14.38 -14.71 15.42
CA ALA A 466 14.92 -13.49 15.99
C ALA A 466 13.83 -12.76 16.78
N VAL A 467 14.13 -12.47 18.04
CA VAL A 467 13.27 -11.66 18.91
C VAL A 467 14.00 -10.34 19.13
N GLU A 468 13.58 -9.30 18.43
CA GLU A 468 14.26 -8.01 18.48
C GLU A 468 13.90 -7.19 19.72
N ARG A 469 14.83 -6.32 20.10
CA ARG A 469 14.59 -5.18 20.99
C ARG A 469 14.54 -3.91 20.13
N PRO A 470 13.39 -3.60 19.51
CA PRO A 470 13.29 -2.48 18.56
C PRO A 470 13.73 -1.15 19.17
N GLU A 471 13.37 -0.87 20.41
CA GLU A 471 13.75 0.36 21.12
C GLU A 471 15.27 0.50 21.25
N ALA A 472 15.98 -0.60 21.56
CA ALA A 472 17.44 -0.61 21.66
C ALA A 472 18.12 -0.44 20.30
N ASN A 473 17.46 -0.88 19.23
CA ASN A 473 17.93 -0.78 17.85
C ASN A 473 17.44 0.50 17.15
N GLY A 474 16.68 1.35 17.85
CA GLY A 474 16.05 2.53 17.27
C GLY A 474 15.11 2.21 16.11
N LEU A 475 14.38 1.10 16.15
CA LEU A 475 13.40 0.70 15.13
C LEU A 475 11.99 1.10 15.56
N LEU A 476 11.23 1.67 14.61
CA LEU A 476 9.78 1.82 14.73
C LEU A 476 9.15 0.69 13.92
N GLU A 477 8.33 -0.16 14.54
CA GLU A 477 7.77 -1.36 13.91
C GLU A 477 6.25 -1.26 13.78
N ALA A 478 5.69 -1.64 12.65
CA ALA A 478 4.26 -1.73 12.46
C ALA A 478 3.91 -3.00 11.69
N ARG A 479 2.66 -3.43 11.78
CA ARG A 479 2.17 -4.56 10.99
C ARG A 479 0.71 -4.41 10.60
N THR A 480 0.31 -5.08 9.54
CA THR A 480 -1.10 -5.44 9.34
C THR A 480 -1.35 -6.84 9.89
N ALA A 481 -2.49 -7.45 9.56
CA ALA A 481 -2.69 -8.87 9.84
C ALA A 481 -1.62 -9.76 9.15
N GLU A 482 -1.20 -9.37 7.94
CA GLU A 482 -0.38 -10.23 7.08
C GLU A 482 0.97 -9.63 6.67
N THR A 483 1.20 -8.34 6.92
CA THR A 483 2.46 -7.67 6.54
C THR A 483 3.14 -7.08 7.76
N TYR A 484 4.47 -7.00 7.72
CA TYR A 484 5.32 -6.37 8.73
C TYR A 484 6.18 -5.30 8.06
N VAL A 485 6.35 -4.18 8.74
CA VAL A 485 7.27 -3.10 8.35
C VAL A 485 8.02 -2.60 9.58
N ALA A 486 9.31 -2.33 9.43
CA ALA A 486 10.03 -1.50 10.39
C ALA A 486 10.88 -0.46 9.68
N VAL A 487 11.00 0.72 10.27
CA VAL A 487 11.86 1.81 9.80
C VAL A 487 12.87 2.14 10.88
N GLU A 488 14.11 2.36 10.47
CA GLU A 488 15.16 2.86 11.37
C GLU A 488 14.88 4.32 11.76
N SER A 489 15.07 4.68 13.02
CA SER A 489 14.96 6.07 13.50
C SER A 489 15.97 7.01 12.84
N ALA A 490 17.07 6.45 12.32
CA ALA A 490 18.04 7.16 11.49
C ALA A 490 17.59 7.34 10.03
N ASP A 491 16.39 6.88 9.66
CA ASP A 491 15.80 7.10 8.34
C ASP A 491 15.87 8.62 8.00
N PRO A 492 16.33 8.99 6.78
CA PRO A 492 16.47 10.39 6.38
C PRO A 492 15.21 11.25 6.59
N ILE A 493 14.02 10.65 6.50
CA ILE A 493 12.74 11.34 6.70
C ILE A 493 12.47 11.65 8.17
N LEU A 494 12.92 10.76 9.07
CA LEU A 494 12.73 10.88 10.52
C LEU A 494 13.87 11.65 11.18
N SER A 495 15.04 11.69 10.54
CA SER A 495 16.18 12.46 11.02
C SER A 495 15.80 13.94 11.06
N GLU A 496 15.53 14.46 12.25
CA GLU A 496 15.38 15.89 12.49
C GLU A 496 16.62 16.58 11.95
N ARG A 497 16.49 17.30 10.82
CA ARG A 497 17.48 18.33 10.51
C ARG A 497 17.23 19.47 11.49
N ARG A 498 17.89 19.35 12.65
CA ARG A 498 18.10 20.43 13.62
C ARG A 498 18.57 21.71 12.94
#